data_AF-A0A4Q7PMB6-F1
#
_entry.id   AF-A0A4Q7PMB6-F1
#
_cell.length_a   1.000
_cell.length_b   1.000
_cell.length_c   1.000
_cell.angle_alpha   90.00
_cell.angle_beta   90.00
_cell.angle_gamma   90.00
#
_symmetry.space_group_name_H-M   'P 1'
#
loop_
_entity.id
_entity.type
_entity.pdbx_description
1 polymer ?
#
loop_
_entity_poly.entity_id
_entity_poly.type
_entity_poly.pdbx_seq_one_letter_code
_entity_poly.pdbx_strand_id
1 'polypeptide(L)'
;MKNKEKYLLSTLALTVLGFLTSRWFMDISLWLVDHQHVDIVVTKMLRIFTSDLVFAVILGMLPLLFLVVDTLCGLKSLSQRLITIGFILGFGIITWLFRIVQLNTGFRQISKYNLGRDTVHALDAGSLQFKIFLVFGFLLGAVVSILVFREKNKRSEDDIGIL
;
A
#
# COMPACT_ATOMS: atom_id res chain seq x y z
N MET A 1 -25.88 -15.53 4.90
CA MET A 1 -24.51 -15.41 4.35
C MET A 1 -23.53 -15.24 5.48
N LYS A 2 -22.66 -16.24 5.70
CA LYS A 2 -21.66 -16.20 6.78
C LYS A 2 -20.69 -15.05 6.47
N ASN A 3 -20.27 -14.26 7.47
CA ASN A 3 -19.41 -13.08 7.28
C ASN A 3 -18.19 -13.33 6.38
N LYS A 4 -17.65 -14.56 6.36
CA LYS A 4 -16.56 -15.01 5.50
C LYS A 4 -16.84 -14.86 3.99
N GLU A 5 -18.06 -15.13 3.54
CA GLU A 5 -18.46 -15.00 2.12
C GLU A 5 -18.43 -13.54 1.65
N LYS A 6 -18.81 -12.60 2.53
CA LYS A 6 -18.75 -11.17 2.23
C LYS A 6 -17.31 -10.69 2.01
N TYR A 7 -16.37 -11.14 2.86
CA TYR A 7 -14.96 -10.79 2.70
C TYR A 7 -14.36 -11.38 1.42
N LEU A 8 -14.73 -12.61 1.08
CA LEU A 8 -14.25 -13.28 -0.12
C LEU A 8 -14.74 -12.56 -1.40
N LEU A 9 -16.02 -12.17 -1.43
CA LEU A 9 -16.58 -11.37 -2.53
C LEU A 9 -15.92 -9.98 -2.62
N SER A 10 -15.72 -9.31 -1.48
CA SER A 10 -15.03 -8.01 -1.43
C SER A 10 -13.58 -8.10 -1.90
N THR A 11 -12.86 -9.17 -1.53
CA THR A 11 -11.50 -9.42 -2.01
C THR A 11 -11.49 -9.61 -3.52
N LEU A 12 -12.40 -10.43 -4.06
CA LEU A 12 -12.50 -10.63 -5.51
C LEU A 12 -12.79 -9.31 -6.24
N ALA A 13 -13.76 -8.53 -5.75
CA ALA A 13 -14.12 -7.24 -6.32
C ALA A 13 -12.95 -6.24 -6.29
N LEU A 14 -12.23 -6.15 -5.16
CA LEU A 14 -11.08 -5.27 -5.04
C LEU A 14 -9.87 -5.74 -5.86
N THR A 15 -9.70 -7.05 -6.07
CA THR A 15 -8.69 -7.56 -6.98
C THR A 15 -9.00 -7.13 -8.42
N VAL A 16 -10.24 -7.28 -8.89
CA VAL A 16 -10.63 -6.82 -10.22
C VAL A 16 -10.45 -5.31 -10.36
N LEU A 17 -10.93 -4.53 -9.38
CA LEU A 17 -10.73 -3.07 -9.37
C LEU A 17 -9.25 -2.69 -9.35
N GLY A 18 -8.43 -3.42 -8.60
CA GLY A 18 -7.00 -3.18 -8.57
C GLY A 18 -6.34 -3.45 -9.90
N PHE A 19 -6.72 -4.53 -10.59
CA PHE A 19 -6.23 -4.80 -11.94
C PHE A 19 -6.56 -3.65 -12.91
N LEU A 20 -7.80 -3.16 -12.88
CA LEU A 20 -8.25 -2.06 -13.74
C LEU A 20 -7.57 -0.72 -13.43
N THR A 21 -7.22 -0.49 -12.16
CA THR A 21 -6.62 0.78 -11.70
C THR A 21 -5.10 0.77 -11.62
N SER A 22 -4.43 -0.37 -11.85
CA SER A 22 -2.97 -0.50 -11.77
C SER A 22 -2.23 0.49 -12.67
N ARG A 23 -2.73 0.71 -13.89
CA ARG A 23 -2.13 1.66 -14.83
C ARG A 23 -2.20 3.09 -14.30
N TRP A 24 -3.38 3.52 -13.88
CA TRP A 24 -3.59 4.82 -13.24
C TRP A 24 -2.68 5.02 -12.02
N PHE A 25 -2.54 4.00 -11.17
CA PHE A 25 -1.63 4.06 -10.03
C PHE A 25 -0.17 4.25 -10.45
N MET A 26 0.28 3.52 -11.49
CA MET A 26 1.64 3.65 -12.00
C MET A 26 1.87 5.01 -12.66
N ASP A 27 0.93 5.50 -13.46
CA ASP A 27 1.03 6.78 -14.14
C ASP A 27 1.11 7.93 -13.12
N ILE A 28 0.28 7.89 -12.07
CA ILE A 28 0.36 8.84 -10.95
C ILE A 28 1.71 8.72 -10.25
N SER A 29 2.14 7.50 -9.91
CA SER A 29 3.42 7.28 -9.21
C SER A 29 4.61 7.82 -10.01
N LEU A 30 4.62 7.63 -11.33
CA LEU A 30 5.65 8.14 -12.21
C LEU A 30 5.55 9.66 -12.33
N TRP A 31 4.36 10.22 -12.53
CA TRP A 31 4.16 11.67 -12.60
C TRP A 31 4.66 12.43 -11.37
N LEU A 32 4.54 11.82 -10.18
CA LEU A 32 5.08 12.38 -8.93
C LEU A 32 6.61 12.24 -8.79
N VAL A 33 7.25 11.42 -9.61
CA VAL A 33 8.70 11.25 -9.66
C VAL A 33 9.31 12.30 -10.58
N ASP A 34 10.38 12.94 -10.12
CA ASP A 34 11.09 13.97 -10.90
C ASP A 34 11.89 13.32 -12.05
N HIS A 35 11.34 13.38 -13.26
CA HIS A 35 11.93 12.81 -14.48
C HIS A 35 12.98 13.71 -15.15
N GLN A 36 13.30 14.88 -14.60
CA GLN A 36 14.21 15.83 -15.28
C GLN A 36 15.63 15.30 -15.49
N HIS A 37 15.99 14.17 -14.87
CA HIS A 37 17.37 13.67 -14.82
C HIS A 37 17.53 12.17 -15.14
N VAL A 38 16.43 11.43 -15.37
CA VAL A 38 16.45 9.95 -15.52
C VAL A 38 15.33 9.52 -16.48
N ASP A 39 15.67 8.81 -17.55
CA ASP A 39 14.68 8.16 -18.42
C ASP A 39 14.21 6.85 -17.78
N ILE A 40 12.89 6.72 -17.60
CA ILE A 40 12.28 5.51 -17.07
C ILE A 40 11.73 4.69 -18.22
N VAL A 41 12.37 3.55 -18.51
CA VAL A 41 12.00 2.71 -19.66
C VAL A 41 11.20 1.50 -19.19
N VAL A 42 10.04 1.28 -19.82
CA VAL A 42 9.21 0.10 -19.60
C VAL A 42 9.51 -0.91 -20.73
N THR A 43 10.31 -1.92 -20.44
CA THR A 43 10.95 -2.72 -21.50
C THR A 43 10.18 -3.95 -21.98
N LYS A 44 9.14 -4.46 -21.28
CA LYS A 44 8.46 -5.72 -21.68
C LYS A 44 6.97 -5.78 -21.33
N MET A 45 6.12 -6.16 -22.30
CA MET A 45 4.66 -6.34 -22.12
C MET A 45 4.31 -7.36 -21.02
N LEU A 46 5.01 -8.50 -20.98
CA LEU A 46 4.83 -9.51 -19.92
C LEU A 46 5.05 -8.92 -18.53
N ARG A 47 6.04 -8.03 -18.39
CA ARG A 47 6.36 -7.37 -17.12
C ARG A 47 5.27 -6.40 -16.68
N ILE A 48 4.67 -5.66 -17.62
CA ILE A 48 3.51 -4.79 -17.36
C ILE A 48 2.35 -5.63 -16.80
N PHE A 49 2.01 -6.72 -17.48
CA PHE A 49 0.93 -7.60 -17.02
C PHE A 49 1.19 -8.20 -15.64
N THR A 50 2.40 -8.71 -15.37
CA THR A 50 2.75 -9.21 -14.03
C THR A 50 2.69 -8.13 -12.97
N SER A 51 3.09 -6.90 -13.33
CA SER A 51 3.01 -5.75 -12.44
C SER A 51 1.54 -5.45 -12.10
N ASP A 52 0.67 -5.45 -13.09
CA ASP A 52 -0.77 -5.21 -12.91
C ASP A 52 -1.43 -6.27 -12.04
N LEU A 53 -1.08 -7.54 -12.25
CA LEU A 53 -1.54 -8.65 -11.43
C LEU A 53 -1.06 -8.51 -9.98
N VAL A 54 0.20 -8.15 -9.75
CA VAL A 54 0.71 -7.90 -8.40
C VAL A 54 -0.10 -6.81 -7.71
N PHE A 55 -0.36 -5.69 -8.37
CA PHE A 55 -1.15 -4.60 -7.78
C PHE A 55 -2.61 -5.02 -7.49
N ALA A 56 -3.22 -5.79 -8.38
CA ALA A 56 -4.54 -6.37 -8.17
C ALA A 56 -4.60 -7.23 -6.90
N VAL A 57 -3.61 -8.09 -6.70
CA VAL A 57 -3.50 -8.92 -5.49
C VAL A 57 -3.33 -8.05 -4.25
N ILE A 58 -2.53 -6.98 -4.34
CA ILE A 58 -2.28 -6.05 -3.24
C ILE A 58 -3.57 -5.38 -2.76
N LEU A 59 -4.40 -4.87 -3.67
CA LEU A 59 -5.69 -4.30 -3.29
C LEU A 59 -6.69 -5.37 -2.81
N GLY A 60 -6.65 -6.56 -3.39
CA GLY A 60 -7.43 -7.72 -2.93
C GLY A 60 -7.09 -8.17 -1.51
N MET A 61 -5.88 -7.89 -1.01
CA MET A 61 -5.48 -8.20 0.36
C MET A 61 -6.11 -7.26 1.40
N LEU A 62 -6.64 -6.09 1.03
CA LEU A 62 -7.19 -5.12 1.99
C LEU A 62 -8.34 -5.70 2.86
N PRO A 63 -9.37 -6.36 2.30
CA PRO A 63 -10.42 -6.98 3.12
C PRO A 63 -9.90 -8.10 4.01
N LEU A 64 -8.87 -8.82 3.58
CA LEU A 64 -8.25 -9.88 4.36
C LEU A 64 -7.49 -9.30 5.56
N LEU A 65 -6.73 -8.22 5.35
CA LEU A 65 -6.04 -7.51 6.43
C LEU A 65 -7.04 -6.97 7.44
N PHE A 66 -8.11 -6.33 6.96
CA PHE A 66 -9.18 -5.86 7.83
C PHE A 66 -9.82 -7.00 8.62
N LEU A 67 -10.10 -8.15 7.99
CA LEU A 67 -10.63 -9.35 8.66
C LEU A 67 -9.69 -9.86 9.77
N VAL A 68 -8.38 -9.86 9.52
CA VAL A 68 -7.39 -10.24 10.53
C VAL A 68 -7.45 -9.30 11.74
N VAL A 69 -7.50 -7.99 11.51
CA VAL A 69 -7.61 -7.01 12.61
C VAL A 69 -8.94 -7.17 13.36
N ASP A 70 -10.06 -7.30 12.65
CA ASP A 70 -11.38 -7.50 13.25
C ASP A 70 -11.44 -8.76 14.11
N THR A 71 -10.83 -9.84 13.64
CA THR A 71 -10.77 -11.13 14.37
C THR A 71 -9.89 -11.05 15.61
N LEU A 72 -8.74 -10.36 15.55
CA LEU A 72 -7.80 -10.27 16.66
C LEU A 72 -8.22 -9.26 17.73
N CYS A 73 -8.87 -8.16 17.32
CA CYS A 73 -9.25 -7.08 18.23
C CYS A 73 -10.72 -7.12 18.66
N GLY A 74 -11.59 -7.82 17.93
CA GLY A 74 -13.03 -7.85 18.21
C GLY A 74 -13.66 -6.46 18.08
N LEU A 75 -13.60 -5.85 16.89
CA LEU A 75 -14.07 -4.47 16.69
C LEU A 75 -15.61 -4.42 16.80
N LYS A 76 -16.11 -3.88 17.92
CA LYS A 76 -17.55 -3.84 18.25
C LYS A 76 -18.29 -2.68 17.58
N SER A 77 -17.61 -1.53 17.38
CA SER A 77 -18.22 -0.31 16.86
C SER A 77 -17.86 -0.03 15.41
N LEU A 78 -18.79 0.56 14.65
CA LEU A 78 -18.57 1.04 13.28
C LEU A 78 -17.42 2.05 13.21
N SER A 79 -17.28 2.93 14.21
CA SER A 79 -16.20 3.92 14.26
C SER A 79 -14.82 3.25 14.35
N GLN A 80 -14.69 2.17 15.14
CA GLN A 80 -13.43 1.43 15.25
C GLN A 80 -13.05 0.81 13.90
N ARG A 81 -14.04 0.24 13.20
CA ARG A 81 -13.84 -0.35 11.87
C ARG A 81 -13.40 0.69 10.83
N LEU A 82 -14.03 1.86 10.82
CA LEU A 82 -13.64 2.96 9.92
C LEU A 82 -12.23 3.45 10.21
N ILE A 83 -11.87 3.60 11.49
CA ILE A 83 -10.51 3.99 11.91
C ILE A 83 -9.49 2.94 11.46
N THR A 84 -9.77 1.64 11.61
CA THR A 84 -8.88 0.57 11.13
C THR A 84 -8.66 0.65 9.63
N ILE A 85 -9.72 0.83 8.83
CA ILE A 85 -9.59 1.01 7.39
C ILE A 85 -8.76 2.26 7.09
N GLY A 86 -9.00 3.35 7.81
CA GLY A 86 -8.23 4.58 7.72
C GLY A 86 -6.74 4.39 8.00
N PHE A 87 -6.38 3.62 9.03
CA PHE A 87 -4.99 3.30 9.32
C PHE A 87 -4.35 2.44 8.23
N ILE A 88 -5.01 1.38 7.79
CA ILE A 88 -4.47 0.51 6.73
C ILE A 88 -4.21 1.33 5.46
N LEU A 89 -5.22 2.06 4.97
CA LEU A 89 -5.09 2.87 3.75
C LEU A 89 -4.11 4.03 3.93
N GLY A 90 -4.20 4.74 5.06
CA GLY A 90 -3.35 5.89 5.38
C GLY A 90 -1.88 5.53 5.43
N PHE A 91 -1.51 4.47 6.13
CA PHE A 91 -0.11 4.00 6.15
C PHE A 91 0.34 3.49 4.78
N GLY A 92 -0.53 2.85 4.00
CA GLY A 92 -0.26 2.52 2.61
C GLY A 92 0.17 3.75 1.80
N ILE A 93 -0.66 4.80 1.81
CA ILE A 93 -0.40 6.05 1.08
C ILE A 93 0.88 6.72 1.58
N ILE A 94 1.07 6.84 2.90
CA ILE A 94 2.27 7.48 3.48
C ILE A 94 3.54 6.75 3.03
N THR A 95 3.55 5.42 3.08
CA THR A 95 4.73 4.62 2.73
C THR A 95 5.03 4.68 1.23
N TRP A 96 3.99 4.69 0.40
CA TRP A 96 4.11 4.91 -1.04
C TRP A 96 4.68 6.31 -1.36
N LEU A 97 4.17 7.37 -0.72
CA LEU A 97 4.69 8.73 -0.89
C LEU A 97 6.13 8.86 -0.40
N PHE A 98 6.47 8.20 0.72
CA PHE A 98 7.84 8.16 1.23
C PHE A 98 8.81 7.58 0.19
N ARG A 99 8.40 6.51 -0.52
CA ARG A 99 9.21 5.94 -1.61
C ARG A 99 9.44 6.92 -2.75
N ILE A 100 8.41 7.69 -3.14
CA ILE A 100 8.53 8.73 -4.16
C ILE A 100 9.56 9.78 -3.72
N VAL A 101 9.47 10.27 -2.48
CA VAL A 101 10.43 11.24 -1.93
C VAL A 101 11.84 10.67 -1.90
N GLN A 102 12.00 9.40 -1.51
CA GLN A 102 13.30 8.71 -1.52
C GLN A 102 13.90 8.64 -2.93
N LEU A 103 13.09 8.34 -3.94
CA LEU A 103 13.55 8.27 -5.33
C LEU A 103 13.96 9.66 -5.85
N ASN A 104 13.14 10.69 -5.59
CA ASN A 104 13.43 12.06 -6.01
C ASN A 104 14.70 12.61 -5.37
N THR A 105 14.94 12.31 -4.09
CA THR A 105 16.20 12.70 -3.43
C THR A 105 17.41 11.97 -4.00
N GLY A 106 17.28 10.68 -4.34
CA GLY A 106 18.30 9.90 -5.02
C GLY A 106 18.65 10.46 -6.41
N PHE A 107 17.64 10.74 -7.24
CA PHE A 107 17.84 11.31 -8.58
C PHE A 107 18.49 12.69 -8.54
N ARG A 108 18.10 13.54 -7.59
CA ARG A 108 18.73 14.84 -7.37
C ARG A 108 20.19 14.74 -6.89
N GLN A 109 20.57 13.66 -6.21
CA GLN A 109 21.99 13.44 -5.87
C GLN A 109 22.78 13.00 -7.10
N ILE A 110 22.23 12.09 -7.91
CA ILE A 110 22.87 11.63 -9.15
C ILE A 110 23.10 12.79 -10.11
N SER A 111 22.14 13.72 -10.26
CA SER A 111 22.30 14.88 -11.14
C SER A 111 23.36 15.89 -10.71
N LYS A 112 23.80 15.87 -9.44
CA LYS A 112 24.93 16.69 -8.96
C LYS A 112 26.28 16.11 -9.36
N TYR A 113 26.36 14.81 -9.65
CA TYR A 113 27.54 14.24 -10.26
C TYR A 113 27.49 14.61 -11.74
N ASN A 114 28.43 15.46 -12.15
CA ASN A 114 28.55 15.99 -13.51
C ASN A 114 29.03 14.89 -14.47
N LEU A 115 28.24 13.82 -14.57
CA LEU A 115 28.39 12.75 -15.54
C LEU A 115 28.12 13.39 -16.90
N GLY A 116 29.05 13.23 -17.84
CA GLY A 116 28.97 13.87 -19.15
C GLY A 116 27.60 13.69 -19.80
N ARG A 117 27.19 14.64 -20.64
CA ARG A 117 25.85 14.79 -21.25
C ARG A 117 25.29 13.55 -21.97
N ASP A 118 26.05 12.47 -22.07
CA ASP A 118 25.72 11.25 -22.81
C ASP A 118 25.36 10.05 -21.92
N THR A 119 25.47 10.14 -20.58
CA THR A 119 25.01 9.07 -19.68
C THR A 119 23.62 9.34 -19.14
N VAL A 120 22.61 8.99 -19.94
CA VAL A 120 21.23 8.86 -19.44
C VAL A 120 21.16 7.58 -18.61
N HIS A 121 20.92 7.70 -17.32
CA HIS A 121 20.62 6.54 -16.49
C HIS A 121 19.22 6.02 -16.84
N ALA A 122 19.15 4.97 -17.65
CA ALA A 122 17.89 4.27 -17.88
C ALA A 122 17.55 3.43 -16.64
N LEU A 123 16.57 3.86 -15.86
CA LEU A 123 16.03 3.05 -14.77
C LEU A 123 14.81 2.27 -15.26
N ASP A 124 14.80 0.98 -14.96
CA ASP A 124 13.66 0.12 -15.22
C ASP A 124 12.52 0.45 -14.25
N ALA A 125 11.32 0.74 -14.76
CA ALA A 125 10.15 1.06 -13.93
C ALA A 125 9.83 -0.02 -12.89
N GLY A 126 10.18 -1.29 -13.16
CA GLY A 126 10.02 -2.40 -12.20
C GLY A 126 10.92 -2.28 -10.97
N SER A 127 12.03 -1.56 -11.06
CA SER A 127 12.98 -1.35 -9.94
C SER A 127 12.55 -0.27 -8.95
N LEU A 128 11.51 0.51 -9.28
CA LEU A 128 11.01 1.59 -8.42
C LEU A 128 10.26 1.07 -7.20
N GLN A 129 9.75 -0.17 -7.28
CA GLN A 129 9.16 -0.92 -6.15
C GLN A 129 7.97 -0.24 -5.44
N PHE A 130 7.27 0.72 -6.05
CA PHE A 130 6.13 1.44 -5.45
C PHE A 130 5.09 0.51 -4.80
N LYS A 131 4.77 -0.59 -5.50
CA LYS A 131 3.79 -1.60 -5.07
C LYS A 131 4.19 -2.29 -3.76
N ILE A 132 5.48 -2.54 -3.56
CA ILE A 132 6.01 -3.18 -2.35
C ILE A 132 5.88 -2.24 -1.16
N PHE A 133 6.23 -0.96 -1.33
CA PHE A 133 6.08 0.04 -0.29
C PHE A 133 4.62 0.27 0.10
N LEU A 134 3.70 0.20 -0.87
CA LEU A 134 2.26 0.26 -0.60
C LEU A 134 1.79 -0.92 0.29
N VAL A 135 2.19 -2.15 -0.03
CA VAL A 135 1.87 -3.34 0.79
C VAL A 135 2.43 -3.23 2.19
N PHE A 136 3.69 -2.82 2.30
CA PHE A 136 4.34 -2.65 3.59
C PHE A 136 3.57 -1.65 4.46
N GLY A 137 3.11 -0.54 3.86
CA GLY A 137 2.25 0.41 4.54
C GLY A 137 0.91 -0.19 4.99
N PHE A 138 0.25 -1.00 4.16
CA PHE A 138 -0.98 -1.69 4.55
C PHE A 138 -0.77 -2.63 5.75
N LEU A 139 0.31 -3.41 5.72
CA LEU A 139 0.68 -4.31 6.82
C LEU A 139 0.97 -3.52 8.10
N LEU A 140 1.73 -2.43 8.00
CA LEU A 140 2.06 -1.59 9.14
C LEU A 140 0.81 -0.93 9.73
N GLY A 141 -0.10 -0.44 8.89
CA GLY A 141 -1.39 0.10 9.33
C GLY A 141 -2.27 -0.95 10.03
N ALA A 142 -2.23 -2.20 9.59
CA ALA A 142 -2.92 -3.30 10.26
C ALA A 142 -2.30 -3.59 11.64
N VAL A 143 -0.96 -3.65 11.74
CA VAL A 143 -0.25 -3.84 13.02
C VAL A 143 -0.55 -2.71 13.99
N VAL A 144 -0.47 -1.46 13.55
CA VAL A 144 -0.80 -0.29 14.39
C VAL A 144 -2.26 -0.35 14.86
N SER A 145 -3.19 -0.69 13.98
CA SER A 145 -4.59 -0.87 14.35
C SER A 145 -4.76 -1.94 15.44
N ILE A 146 -4.04 -3.06 15.31
CA ILE A 146 -4.08 -4.13 16.32
C ILE A 146 -3.59 -3.62 17.67
N LEU A 147 -2.45 -2.92 17.70
CA LEU A 147 -1.89 -2.38 18.94
C LEU A 147 -2.86 -1.39 19.61
N VAL A 148 -3.46 -0.49 18.84
CA VAL A 148 -4.38 0.54 19.35
C VAL A 148 -5.65 -0.09 19.95
N PHE A 149 -6.28 -1.03 19.25
CA PHE A 149 -7.58 -1.55 19.66
C PHE A 149 -7.50 -2.74 20.62
N ARG A 150 -6.44 -3.55 20.55
CA ARG A 150 -6.24 -4.66 21.50
C ARG A 150 -6.05 -4.14 22.92
N GLU A 151 -5.26 -3.08 23.10
CA GLU A 151 -5.01 -2.48 24.41
C GLU A 151 -6.28 -1.82 24.99
N LYS A 152 -7.05 -1.13 24.14
CA LYS A 152 -8.28 -0.45 24.55
C LYS A 152 -9.39 -1.42 24.97
N ASN A 153 -9.56 -2.51 24.23
CA ASN A 153 -10.59 -3.50 24.56
C ASN A 153 -10.23 -4.31 25.82
N LYS A 154 -8.93 -4.58 26.07
CA LYS A 154 -8.48 -5.25 27.30
C LYS A 154 -8.76 -4.40 28.55
N ARG A 155 -8.44 -3.10 28.53
CA ARG A 155 -8.73 -2.20 29.67
C ARG A 155 -10.22 -2.08 29.97
N SER A 156 -11.06 -2.06 28.93
CA SER A 156 -12.51 -2.01 29.11
C SER A 156 -13.10 -3.26 29.76
N GLU A 157 -12.46 -4.42 29.64
CA GLU A 157 -12.88 -5.64 30.34
C GLU A 157 -12.43 -5.64 31.81
N ASP A 158 -11.23 -5.14 32.10
CA ASP A 158 -10.71 -5.02 33.47
C ASP A 158 -11.54 -4.02 34.32
N ASP A 159 -12.04 -2.92 33.72
CA ASP A 159 -12.88 -1.94 34.43
C ASP A 159 -14.30 -2.47 34.78
N ILE A 160 -14.80 -3.50 34.08
CA ILE A 160 -16.11 -4.11 34.36
C ILE A 160 -16.00 -5.18 35.47
N GLY A 161 -14.81 -5.75 35.69
CA GLY A 161 -14.58 -6.79 36.71
C GLY A 161 -14.39 -6.29 38.14
N ILE A 162 -14.53 -4.98 38.40
CA ILE A 162 -14.32 -4.35 39.72
C ILE A 162 -15.65 -3.82 40.33
N LEU A 163 -16.80 -4.12 39.71
CA LEU A 163 -18.15 -3.83 40.24
C LEU A 163 -18.90 -5.12 40.59
#